data_AF-A0A3D0H956-F1
#
_entry.id   AF-A0A3D0H956-F1
#
_cell.length_a   1.000
_cell.length_b   1.000
_cell.length_c   1.000
_cell.angle_alpha   90.00
_cell.angle_beta   90.00
_cell.angle_gamma   90.00
#
_symmetry.space_group_name_H-M   'P 1'
#
loop_
_entity.id
_entity.type
_entity.pdbx_description
1 polymer ?
#
loop_
_entity_poly.entity_id
_entity_poly.type
_entity_poly.pdbx_seq_one_letter_code
_entity_poly.pdbx_strand_id
1 'polypeptide(L)'
;VILREWSGVTGGASGLVGIAPLTLAGMTLASGSGYFFLVWLTNLLFFGLCHRLVDSRVGRALRAIHDSERAALAVGVDTARLKLMVFVLSAVMAGLAGFLYAHLVGFVSPSTFDFIMSVRLVTMVAVGGMASIWGSLLGASVLTLLPEWLHVFADYEMVVYGLILMVIMIFLPQGLIRGLLDLYERSLRVRSSAAKGQTVP
;
A
#
# COMPACT_ATOMS: atom_id res chain seq x y z
N VAL A 1 22.71 0.78 12.02
CA VAL A 1 23.92 0.43 12.81
C VAL A 1 23.54 -0.28 14.11
N ILE A 2 22.73 0.33 14.98
CA ILE A 2 22.31 -0.27 16.27
C ILE A 2 21.63 -1.66 16.09
N LEU A 3 20.71 -1.80 15.13
CA LEU A 3 20.03 -3.07 14.84
C LEU A 3 20.95 -4.18 14.31
N ARG A 4 22.11 -3.83 13.74
CA ARG A 4 23.06 -4.81 13.19
C ARG A 4 24.10 -5.24 14.24
N GLU A 5 24.40 -4.34 15.18
CA GLU A 5 25.40 -4.54 16.22
C GLU A 5 24.84 -5.19 17.49
N TRP A 6 23.54 -5.01 17.76
CA TRP A 6 22.91 -5.53 18.97
C TRP A 6 22.50 -7.01 18.84
N SER A 7 23.51 -7.87 18.73
CA SER A 7 23.38 -9.31 18.51
C SER A 7 22.55 -10.04 19.57
N GLY A 8 22.57 -9.59 20.83
CA GLY A 8 21.86 -10.25 21.93
C GLY A 8 20.34 -10.22 21.86
N VAL A 9 19.73 -9.26 21.16
CA VAL A 9 18.27 -9.12 21.06
C VAL A 9 17.78 -9.33 19.61
N THR A 10 18.59 -8.98 18.62
CA THR A 10 18.19 -8.97 17.19
C THR A 10 18.83 -10.08 16.36
N GLY A 11 19.78 -10.84 16.93
CA GLY A 11 20.63 -11.76 16.16
C GLY A 11 21.67 -11.05 15.27
N GLY A 12 21.75 -9.72 15.33
CA GLY A 12 22.75 -8.91 14.64
C GLY A 12 22.53 -8.88 13.13
N ALA A 13 23.61 -9.01 12.34
CA ALA A 13 23.52 -9.09 10.88
C ALA A 13 22.76 -10.33 10.39
N SER A 14 22.77 -11.42 11.18
CA SER A 14 22.11 -12.68 10.82
C SER A 14 20.60 -12.65 11.04
N GLY A 15 20.07 -11.69 11.80
CA GLY A 15 18.63 -11.58 12.07
C GLY A 15 18.09 -12.62 13.06
N LEU A 16 16.78 -12.55 13.29
CA LEU A 16 16.04 -13.50 14.14
C LEU A 16 15.56 -14.69 13.29
N VAL A 17 16.05 -15.89 13.63
CA VAL A 17 15.71 -17.16 13.00
C VAL A 17 14.83 -17.98 13.92
N GLY A 18 13.84 -18.69 13.38
CA GLY A 18 13.03 -19.65 14.15
C GLY A 18 11.88 -19.00 14.90
N ILE A 19 11.24 -18.00 14.29
CA ILE A 19 10.02 -17.40 14.83
C ILE A 19 8.95 -18.50 14.86
N ALA A 20 8.46 -18.82 16.06
CA ALA A 20 7.50 -19.90 16.26
C ALA A 20 6.21 -19.63 15.45
N PRO A 21 5.59 -20.68 14.85
CA PRO A 21 4.33 -20.52 14.16
C PRO A 21 3.25 -19.96 15.10
N LEU A 22 2.42 -19.05 14.58
CA LEU A 22 1.32 -18.48 15.34
C LEU A 22 0.39 -19.60 15.85
N THR A 23 0.22 -19.67 17.16
CA THR A 23 -0.80 -20.53 17.79
C THR A 23 -2.02 -19.69 18.11
N LEU A 24 -3.15 -19.94 17.44
CA LEU A 24 -4.40 -19.27 17.74
C LEU A 24 -5.30 -20.23 18.51
N ALA A 25 -5.67 -19.88 19.75
CA ALA A 25 -6.59 -20.65 20.60
C ALA A 25 -6.24 -22.16 20.75
N GLY A 26 -4.94 -22.50 20.82
CA GLY A 26 -4.47 -23.88 21.02
C GLY A 26 -4.30 -24.71 19.74
N MET A 27 -4.67 -24.18 18.57
CA MET A 27 -4.34 -24.79 17.28
C MET A 27 -3.08 -24.15 16.72
N THR A 28 -2.05 -24.96 16.46
CA THR A 28 -0.86 -24.51 15.74
C THR A 28 -1.25 -24.22 14.31
N LEU A 29 -1.09 -22.97 13.89
CA LEU A 29 -1.30 -22.57 12.50
C LEU A 29 -0.09 -23.02 11.64
N ALA A 30 0.35 -24.26 11.79
CA ALA A 30 1.51 -24.82 11.08
C ALA A 30 1.20 -25.11 9.60
N SER A 31 -0.08 -25.09 9.22
CA SER A 31 -0.53 -25.30 7.84
C SER A 31 -0.57 -23.97 7.09
N GLY A 32 0.07 -23.88 5.92
CA GLY A 32 0.13 -22.66 5.10
C GLY A 32 -1.25 -22.06 4.77
N SER A 33 -2.29 -22.89 4.73
CA SER A 33 -3.69 -22.46 4.55
C SER A 33 -4.20 -21.60 5.71
N GLY A 34 -3.81 -21.89 6.95
CA GLY A 34 -4.25 -21.12 8.11
C GLY A 34 -3.67 -19.70 8.11
N TYR A 35 -2.39 -19.56 7.76
CA TYR A 35 -1.75 -18.25 7.58
C TYR A 35 -2.40 -17.45 6.45
N PHE A 36 -2.74 -18.11 5.33
CA PHE A 36 -3.47 -17.46 4.24
C PHE A 36 -4.79 -16.85 4.71
N PHE A 37 -5.63 -17.62 5.42
CA PHE A 37 -6.89 -17.11 5.95
C PHE A 37 -6.69 -15.99 6.97
N LEU A 38 -5.67 -16.07 7.82
CA LEU A 38 -5.37 -15.06 8.82
C LEU A 38 -4.95 -13.73 8.17
N VAL A 39 -4.03 -13.76 7.21
CA VAL A 39 -3.58 -12.58 6.46
C VAL A 39 -4.75 -11.93 5.73
N TRP A 40 -5.58 -12.72 5.04
CA TRP A 40 -6.75 -12.20 4.34
C TRP A 40 -7.79 -11.62 5.29
N LEU A 41 -8.04 -12.25 6.43
CA LEU A 41 -8.94 -11.74 7.46
C LEU A 41 -8.44 -10.39 7.99
N THR A 42 -7.15 -10.29 8.34
CA THR A 42 -6.55 -9.03 8.81
C THR A 42 -6.62 -7.95 7.72
N ASN A 43 -6.34 -8.29 6.46
CA ASN A 43 -6.45 -7.37 5.34
C ASN A 43 -7.89 -6.87 5.15
N LEU A 44 -8.89 -7.76 5.19
CA LEU A 44 -10.29 -7.37 5.09
C LEU A 44 -10.75 -6.51 6.26
N LEU A 45 -10.26 -6.80 7.48
CA LEU A 45 -10.54 -6.00 8.66
C LEU A 45 -9.96 -4.58 8.53
N PHE A 46 -8.72 -4.47 8.07
CA PHE A 46 -8.07 -3.19 7.76
C PHE A 46 -8.79 -2.43 6.67
N PHE A 47 -9.16 -3.12 5.59
CA PHE A 47 -9.92 -2.54 4.50
C PHE A 47 -11.27 -1.97 4.99
N GLY A 48 -12.02 -2.75 5.77
CA GLY A 48 -13.29 -2.31 6.36
C GLY A 48 -13.12 -1.16 7.36
N LEU A 49 -12.05 -1.18 8.16
CA LEU A 49 -11.74 -0.10 9.09
C LEU A 49 -11.41 1.21 8.36
N CYS A 50 -10.57 1.15 7.33
CA CYS A 50 -10.24 2.30 6.48
C CYS A 50 -11.49 2.86 5.80
N HIS A 51 -12.35 1.99 5.25
CA HIS A 51 -13.59 2.42 4.60
C HIS A 51 -14.51 3.16 5.58
N ARG A 52 -14.74 2.59 6.77
CA ARG A 52 -15.55 3.25 7.81
C ARG A 52 -14.91 4.54 8.30
N LEU A 53 -13.59 4.59 8.41
CA LEU A 53 -12.87 5.80 8.86
C LEU A 53 -13.04 6.94 7.87
N VAL A 54 -12.92 6.67 6.57
CA VAL A 54 -13.10 7.67 5.51
C VAL A 54 -14.53 8.23 5.48
N ASP A 55 -15.54 7.38 5.69
CA ASP A 55 -16.95 7.81 5.73
C ASP A 55 -17.36 8.51 7.03
N SER A 56 -16.54 8.37 8.08
CA SER A 56 -16.81 8.95 9.40
C SER A 56 -16.62 10.48 9.46
N ARG A 57 -17.03 11.08 10.58
CA ARG A 57 -16.76 12.50 10.89
C ARG A 57 -15.26 12.82 10.89
N VAL A 58 -14.44 11.88 11.35
CA VAL A 58 -12.97 12.01 11.40
C VAL A 58 -12.41 12.07 9.96
N GLY A 59 -12.88 11.21 9.06
CA GLY A 59 -12.49 11.21 7.65
C GLY A 59 -12.80 12.53 6.94
N ARG A 60 -13.99 13.10 7.19
CA ARG A 60 -14.35 14.43 6.66
C ARG A 60 -13.47 15.54 7.20
N ALA A 61 -13.15 15.52 8.49
CA ALA A 61 -12.23 16.48 9.09
C ALA A 61 -10.81 16.37 8.51
N LEU A 62 -10.32 15.15 8.27
CA LEU A 62 -9.04 14.91 7.62
C LEU A 62 -9.01 15.43 6.17
N ARG A 63 -10.13 15.32 5.45
CA ARG A 63 -10.26 15.88 4.10
C ARG A 63 -10.19 17.41 4.11
N ALA A 64 -10.83 18.06 5.08
CA ALA A 64 -10.72 19.50 5.28
C ALA A 64 -9.27 19.93 5.60
N ILE A 65 -8.54 19.15 6.40
CA ILE A 65 -7.11 19.38 6.69
C ILE A 65 -6.27 19.24 5.42
N HIS A 66 -6.59 18.27 4.55
CA HIS A 66 -5.91 18.06 3.28
C HIS A 66 -6.06 19.26 2.32
N ASP A 67 -7.26 19.87 2.26
CA ASP A 67 -7.50 21.05 1.42
C ASP A 67 -6.79 22.29 1.97
N SER A 68 -6.98 22.60 3.25
CA SER A 68 -6.31 23.73 3.91
C SER A 68 -6.29 23.54 5.42
N GLU A 69 -5.11 23.24 5.95
CA GLU A 69 -4.89 23.11 7.40
C GLU A 69 -5.24 24.41 8.15
N ARG A 70 -4.87 25.57 7.59
CA ARG A 70 -5.17 26.87 8.20
C ARG A 70 -6.67 27.15 8.25
N ALA A 71 -7.42 26.76 7.21
CA ALA A 71 -8.87 26.92 7.20
C ALA A 71 -9.56 25.96 8.17
N ALA A 72 -9.09 24.71 8.25
CA ALA A 72 -9.62 23.74 9.22
C ALA A 72 -9.46 24.23 10.66
N LEU A 73 -8.30 24.81 11.00
CA LEU A 73 -8.04 25.43 12.31
C LEU A 73 -9.00 26.59 12.60
N ALA A 74 -9.29 27.44 11.60
CA ALA A 74 -10.20 28.59 11.77
C ALA A 74 -11.65 28.19 12.08
N VAL A 75 -12.09 26.99 11.65
CA VAL A 75 -13.43 26.44 11.92
C VAL A 75 -13.45 25.60 13.21
N GLY A 76 -12.36 25.59 13.98
CA GLY A 76 -12.26 24.92 15.28
C GLY A 76 -11.90 23.42 15.20
N VAL A 77 -11.36 22.95 14.08
CA VAL A 77 -10.85 21.58 13.96
C VAL A 77 -9.45 21.51 14.56
N ASP A 78 -9.26 20.65 15.57
CA ASP A 78 -7.95 20.35 16.13
C ASP A 78 -7.13 19.47 15.17
N THR A 79 -6.33 20.11 14.32
CA THR A 79 -5.55 19.43 13.27
C THR A 79 -4.41 18.60 13.84
N ALA A 80 -3.79 19.05 14.95
CA ALA A 80 -2.68 18.35 15.59
C ALA A 80 -3.15 17.01 16.16
N ARG A 81 -4.26 17.01 16.92
CA ARG A 81 -4.82 15.79 17.49
C ARG A 81 -5.27 14.80 16.42
N LEU A 82 -5.91 15.28 15.36
CA LEU A 82 -6.34 14.42 14.25
C LEU A 82 -5.16 13.78 13.51
N LYS A 83 -4.11 14.53 13.22
CA LYS A 83 -2.89 14.00 12.58
C LYS A 83 -2.22 12.95 13.45
N LEU A 84 -2.09 13.20 14.76
CA LEU A 84 -1.52 12.22 15.69
C LEU A 84 -2.36 10.95 15.77
N MET A 85 -3.69 11.06 15.83
CA MET A 85 -4.57 9.88 15.84
C MET A 85 -4.41 9.01 14.59
N VAL A 86 -4.37 9.63 13.41
CA VAL A 86 -4.19 8.89 12.14
C VAL A 86 -2.79 8.29 12.04
N PHE A 87 -1.76 9.01 12.50
CA PHE A 87 -0.40 8.49 12.54
C PHE A 87 -0.29 7.25 13.43
N VAL A 88 -0.82 7.31 14.66
CA VAL A 88 -0.83 6.17 15.58
C VAL A 88 -1.62 5.00 15.00
N LEU A 89 -2.79 5.26 14.43
CA LEU A 89 -3.60 4.22 13.78
C LEU A 89 -2.82 3.52 12.64
N SER A 90 -2.16 4.31 11.79
CA SER A 90 -1.35 3.78 10.68
C SER A 90 -0.16 2.98 11.20
N ALA A 91 0.50 3.44 12.27
CA ALA A 91 1.61 2.73 12.90
C ALA A 91 1.17 1.38 13.51
N VAL A 92 0.00 1.33 14.14
CA VAL A 92 -0.57 0.07 14.67
C VAL A 92 -0.87 -0.90 13.53
N MET A 93 -1.46 -0.43 12.43
CA MET A 93 -1.75 -1.26 11.26
C MET A 93 -0.46 -1.80 10.61
N ALA A 94 0.54 -0.94 10.42
CA ALA A 94 1.84 -1.33 9.89
C ALA A 94 2.58 -2.31 10.80
N GLY A 95 2.52 -2.10 12.13
CA GLY A 95 3.09 -3.00 13.12
C GLY A 95 2.45 -4.39 13.10
N LEU A 96 1.13 -4.47 13.00
CA LEU A 96 0.42 -5.75 12.89
C LEU A 96 0.75 -6.47 11.56
N ALA A 97 0.87 -5.72 10.46
CA ALA A 97 1.28 -6.27 9.17
C ALA A 97 2.71 -6.84 9.22
N GLY A 98 3.65 -6.11 9.84
CA GLY A 98 5.02 -6.57 10.05
C GLY A 98 5.10 -7.78 10.99
N PHE A 99 4.29 -7.81 12.04
CA PHE A 99 4.17 -8.96 12.93
C PHE A 99 3.73 -10.23 12.19
N LEU A 100 2.69 -10.14 11.35
CA LEU A 100 2.23 -11.23 10.50
C LEU A 100 3.31 -11.67 9.51
N TYR A 101 3.98 -10.71 8.87
CA TYR A 101 5.05 -10.98 7.91
C TYR A 101 6.21 -11.76 8.55
N ALA A 102 6.65 -11.33 9.74
CA ALA A 102 7.72 -11.99 10.47
C ALA A 102 7.38 -13.46 10.80
N HIS A 103 6.14 -13.72 11.21
CA HIS A 103 5.67 -15.08 11.53
C HIS A 103 5.40 -15.93 10.28
N LEU A 104 5.13 -15.32 9.13
CA LEU A 104 4.93 -16.03 7.87
C LEU A 104 6.26 -16.47 7.25
N VAL A 105 7.25 -15.57 7.24
CA VAL A 105 8.58 -15.85 6.67
C VAL A 105 9.43 -16.68 7.63
N GLY A 106 9.14 -16.63 8.94
CA GLY A 106 9.87 -17.38 9.97
C GLY A 106 11.29 -16.86 10.25
N PHE A 107 11.68 -15.82 9.52
CA PHE A 107 13.00 -15.20 9.55
C PHE A 107 12.88 -13.70 9.27
N VAL A 108 13.57 -12.90 10.07
CA VAL A 108 13.65 -11.44 9.87
C VAL A 108 15.09 -10.98 10.04
N SER A 109 15.67 -10.45 8.97
CA SER A 109 16.96 -9.77 8.99
C SER A 109 16.81 -8.28 8.71
N PRO A 110 17.75 -7.44 9.21
CA PRO A 110 17.81 -6.03 8.85
C PRO A 110 17.97 -5.77 7.35
N SER A 111 18.50 -6.74 6.59
CA SER A 111 18.66 -6.64 5.13
C SER A 111 17.34 -6.75 4.37
N THR A 112 16.31 -7.39 4.93
CA THR A 112 14.98 -7.49 4.31
C THR A 112 14.21 -6.17 4.37
N PHE A 113 14.52 -5.32 5.34
CA PHE A 113 13.90 -4.01 5.54
C PHE A 113 14.87 -2.88 5.17
N ASP A 114 15.36 -2.93 3.94
CA ASP A 114 16.27 -1.93 3.42
C ASP A 114 15.52 -0.69 2.88
N PHE A 115 16.31 0.26 2.36
CA PHE A 115 15.76 1.47 1.76
C PHE A 115 14.93 1.15 0.51
N ILE A 116 15.34 0.18 -0.33
CA ILE A 116 14.60 -0.15 -1.55
C ILE A 116 13.22 -0.72 -1.21
N MET A 117 13.10 -1.53 -0.15
CA MET A 117 11.81 -2.02 0.33
C MET A 117 10.89 -0.89 0.79
N SER A 118 11.45 0.12 1.48
CA SER A 118 10.68 1.30 1.91
C SER A 118 10.14 2.09 0.71
N VAL A 119 10.98 2.32 -0.29
CA VAL A 119 10.57 2.95 -1.56
C VAL A 119 9.52 2.09 -2.26
N ARG A 120 9.71 0.76 -2.29
CA ARG A 120 8.77 -0.18 -2.91
C ARG A 120 7.38 -0.07 -2.29
N LEU A 121 7.27 -0.05 -0.97
CA LEU A 121 5.99 0.13 -0.26
C LEU A 121 5.31 1.46 -0.61
N VAL A 122 6.07 2.56 -0.66
CA VAL A 122 5.53 3.87 -1.07
C VAL A 122 5.08 3.85 -2.53
N THR A 123 5.84 3.21 -3.43
CA THR A 123 5.47 3.09 -4.85
C THR A 123 4.21 2.25 -5.06
N MET A 124 4.00 1.17 -4.30
CA MET A 124 2.75 0.39 -4.34
C MET A 124 1.52 1.25 -4.07
N VAL A 125 1.60 2.12 -3.06
CA VAL A 125 0.51 3.03 -2.71
C VAL A 125 0.38 4.16 -3.73
N ALA A 126 1.49 4.74 -4.18
CA ALA A 126 1.51 5.82 -5.17
C ALA A 126 0.92 5.36 -6.52
N VAL A 127 1.33 4.20 -7.01
CA VAL A 127 0.82 3.57 -8.24
C VAL A 127 -0.65 3.17 -8.07
N GLY A 128 -1.04 2.64 -6.91
CA GLY A 128 -2.45 2.33 -6.65
C GLY A 128 -3.35 3.57 -6.62
N GLY A 129 -2.82 4.70 -6.16
CA GLY A 129 -3.50 5.98 -6.06
C GLY A 129 -3.84 6.33 -4.61
N MET A 130 -3.31 7.47 -4.14
CA MET A 130 -3.44 7.91 -2.74
C MET A 130 -4.88 8.19 -2.27
N ALA A 131 -5.81 8.37 -3.21
CA ALA A 131 -7.18 8.78 -2.91
C ALA A 131 -8.22 7.65 -3.03
N SER A 132 -7.80 6.40 -3.27
CA SER A 132 -8.68 5.23 -3.39
C SER A 132 -8.14 4.02 -2.63
N ILE A 133 -8.91 3.50 -1.68
CA ILE A 133 -8.57 2.29 -0.91
C ILE A 133 -8.51 1.06 -1.83
N TRP A 134 -9.42 0.97 -2.80
CA TRP A 134 -9.38 -0.07 -3.83
C TRP A 134 -8.16 0.08 -4.74
N GLY A 135 -7.75 1.32 -5.00
CA GLY A 135 -6.58 1.65 -5.81
C GLY A 135 -5.31 1.14 -5.17
N SER A 136 -5.10 1.42 -3.89
CA SER A 136 -3.92 0.93 -3.15
C SER A 136 -3.86 -0.59 -3.08
N LEU A 137 -4.99 -1.28 -2.92
CA LEU A 137 -5.02 -2.75 -2.92
C LEU A 137 -4.64 -3.34 -4.29
N LEU A 138 -5.16 -2.77 -5.39
CA LEU A 138 -4.78 -3.18 -6.74
C LEU A 138 -3.32 -2.84 -7.06
N GLY A 139 -2.85 -1.64 -6.70
CA GLY A 139 -1.46 -1.23 -6.90
C GLY A 139 -0.47 -2.14 -6.19
N ALA A 140 -0.74 -2.48 -4.93
CA ALA A 140 0.04 -3.45 -4.18
C ALA A 140 0.02 -4.84 -4.84
N SER A 141 -1.15 -5.32 -5.27
CA SER A 141 -1.29 -6.62 -5.92
C SER A 141 -0.51 -6.70 -7.23
N VAL A 142 -0.65 -5.67 -8.09
CA VAL A 142 0.06 -5.59 -9.37
C VAL A 142 1.56 -5.52 -9.17
N LEU A 143 2.06 -4.62 -8.32
CA LEU A 143 3.52 -4.49 -8.10
C LEU A 143 4.14 -5.64 -7.29
N THR A 144 3.32 -6.45 -6.63
CA THR A 144 3.78 -7.69 -5.99
C THR A 144 3.93 -8.81 -7.02
N LEU A 145 2.96 -8.95 -7.93
CA LEU A 145 2.97 -9.98 -8.98
C LEU A 145 3.90 -9.62 -10.16
N LEU A 146 4.12 -8.33 -10.41
CA LEU A 146 4.92 -7.87 -11.53
C LEU A 146 6.34 -8.46 -11.58
N PRO A 147 7.16 -8.42 -10.51
CA PRO A 147 8.48 -9.03 -10.53
C PRO A 147 8.42 -10.57 -10.69
N GLU A 148 7.40 -11.24 -10.15
CA GLU A 148 7.22 -12.69 -10.33
C GLU A 148 7.07 -13.06 -11.81
N TRP A 149 6.36 -12.23 -12.59
CA TRP A 149 6.19 -12.41 -14.03
C TRP A 149 7.47 -12.04 -14.80
N LEU A 150 8.17 -11.02 -14.32
CA LEU A 150 9.43 -10.54 -14.89
C LEU A 150 10.61 -11.47 -14.59
N HIS A 151 10.49 -12.34 -13.59
CA HIS A 151 11.54 -13.27 -13.18
C HIS A 151 11.92 -14.23 -14.32
N VAL A 152 11.00 -14.45 -15.27
CA VAL A 152 11.26 -15.19 -16.53
C VAL A 152 12.38 -14.54 -17.37
N PHE A 153 12.62 -13.24 -17.21
CA PHE A 153 13.64 -12.46 -17.93
C PHE A 153 14.90 -12.15 -17.09
N ALA A 154 15.12 -12.88 -15.98
CA ALA A 154 16.28 -12.94 -15.08
C ALA A 154 17.25 -11.75 -15.05
N ASP A 155 18.04 -11.53 -16.11
CA ASP A 155 19.10 -10.52 -16.15
C ASP A 155 18.59 -9.06 -16.21
N TYR A 156 17.37 -8.82 -16.70
CA TYR A 156 16.83 -7.47 -16.89
C TYR A 156 15.67 -7.11 -15.95
N GLU A 157 15.35 -7.97 -14.98
CA GLU A 157 14.22 -7.78 -14.06
C GLU A 157 14.22 -6.37 -13.45
N MET A 158 15.34 -5.94 -12.87
CA MET A 158 15.39 -4.67 -12.15
C MET A 158 15.25 -3.45 -13.08
N VAL A 159 15.82 -3.51 -14.29
CA VAL A 159 15.73 -2.44 -15.29
C VAL A 159 14.31 -2.33 -15.84
N VAL A 160 13.71 -3.47 -16.20
CA VAL A 160 12.35 -3.51 -16.74
C VAL A 160 11.33 -3.13 -15.67
N TYR A 161 11.50 -3.58 -14.43
CA TYR A 161 10.65 -3.18 -13.31
C TYR A 161 10.69 -1.66 -13.09
N GLY A 162 11.88 -1.05 -13.04
CA GLY A 162 12.03 0.41 -12.91
C GLY A 162 11.42 1.18 -14.10
N LEU A 163 11.59 0.68 -15.33
CA LEU A 163 10.99 1.27 -16.51
C LEU A 163 9.46 1.24 -16.45
N ILE A 164 8.87 0.10 -16.08
CA ILE A 164 7.42 -0.04 -15.93
C ILE A 164 6.90 0.91 -14.85
N LEU A 165 7.60 1.02 -13.72
CA LEU A 165 7.23 1.99 -12.67
C LEU A 165 7.26 3.42 -13.18
N MET A 166 8.30 3.81 -13.93
CA MET A 166 8.40 5.14 -14.53
C MET A 166 7.24 5.42 -15.49
N VAL A 167 6.94 4.48 -16.39
CA VAL A 167 5.82 4.57 -17.33
C VAL A 167 4.51 4.75 -16.56
N ILE A 168 4.26 3.93 -15.54
CA ILE A 168 3.04 4.03 -14.75
C ILE A 168 2.94 5.39 -14.04
N MET A 169 4.03 5.92 -13.46
CA MET A 169 4.00 7.24 -12.81
C MET A 169 3.79 8.39 -13.80
N ILE A 170 4.31 8.29 -15.03
CA ILE A 170 4.15 9.32 -16.07
C ILE A 170 2.72 9.30 -16.63
N PHE A 171 2.20 8.13 -16.95
CA PHE A 171 0.92 8.00 -17.65
C PHE A 171 -0.29 7.90 -16.71
N LEU A 172 -0.11 7.44 -15.47
CA LEU A 172 -1.18 7.26 -14.47
C LEU A 172 -0.87 7.98 -13.14
N PRO A 173 -0.65 9.32 -13.13
CA PRO A 173 -0.30 10.06 -11.93
C PRO A 173 -1.39 10.10 -10.85
N GLN A 174 -2.65 9.82 -11.22
CA GLN A 174 -3.78 9.72 -10.28
C GLN A 174 -3.95 8.30 -9.69
N GLY A 175 -3.08 7.37 -10.06
CA GLY A 175 -3.14 5.95 -9.70
C GLY A 175 -3.87 5.09 -10.72
N LEU A 176 -3.75 3.76 -10.57
CA LEU A 176 -4.16 2.78 -11.57
C LEU A 176 -5.65 2.87 -11.95
N ILE A 177 -6.53 3.01 -10.95
CA ILE A 177 -7.99 3.03 -11.17
C ILE A 177 -8.44 4.34 -11.83
N ARG A 178 -8.02 5.49 -11.29
CA ARG A 178 -8.43 6.80 -11.82
C ARG A 178 -7.77 7.08 -13.17
N GLY A 179 -6.51 6.68 -13.33
CA GLY A 179 -5.81 6.76 -14.61
C GLY A 179 -6.52 5.96 -15.71
N LEU A 180 -6.97 4.72 -15.42
CA LEU A 180 -7.75 3.94 -16.39
C LEU A 180 -9.09 4.61 -16.75
N LEU A 181 -9.81 5.15 -15.75
CA LEU A 181 -11.08 5.83 -15.97
C LEU A 181 -10.90 7.13 -16.77
N ASP A 182 -9.89 7.94 -16.46
CA ASP A 182 -9.57 9.18 -17.18
C ASP A 182 -9.16 8.89 -18.64
N LEU A 183 -8.43 7.79 -18.89
CA LEU A 183 -8.07 7.37 -20.25
C LEU A 183 -9.30 6.89 -21.04
N TYR A 184 -10.19 6.13 -20.37
CA TYR A 184 -11.43 5.66 -20.96
C TYR A 184 -12.36 6.84 -21.32
N GLU A 185 -12.53 7.80 -20.42
CA GLU A 185 -13.32 9.00 -20.67
C GLU A 185 -12.73 9.90 -21.77
N ARG A 186 -11.39 10.04 -21.82
CA ARG A 186 -10.72 10.74 -22.93
C ARG A 186 -10.99 10.06 -24.27
N SER A 187 -10.95 8.72 -24.33
CA SER A 187 -11.22 7.97 -25.57
C SER A 187 -12.67 8.13 -26.05
N LEU A 188 -13.63 8.22 -25.12
CA LEU A 188 -15.05 8.45 -25.43
C LEU A 188 -15.33 9.88 -25.89
N ARG A 189 -14.65 10.89 -25.33
CA ARG A 189 -14.77 12.28 -25.79
C ARG A 189 -14.21 12.49 -27.20
N VAL A 190 -13.17 11.76 -27.58
CA VAL A 190 -12.61 11.77 -28.94
C VAL A 190 -13.59 11.14 -29.95
N ARG A 191 -14.25 10.03 -29.59
CA ARG A 191 -15.30 9.41 -30.43
C ARG A 191 -16.55 10.29 -30.57
N SER A 192 -16.97 10.97 -29.51
CA SER A 192 -18.13 11.89 -29.53
C SER A 192 -17.88 13.15 -30.36
N SER A 193 -16.66 13.71 -30.34
CA SER A 193 -16.31 14.84 -31.22
C SER A 193 -16.22 14.45 -32.69
N ALA A 194 -15.79 13.22 -33.01
CA ALA A 194 -15.81 12.71 -34.38
C ALA A 194 -17.25 12.52 -34.92
N ALA A 195 -18.21 12.14 -34.08
CA ALA A 195 -19.61 12.00 -34.47
C ALA A 195 -20.35 13.34 -34.65
N LYS A 196 -19.90 14.42 -33.97
CA LYS A 196 -20.53 15.75 -34.05
C LYS A 196 -20.02 16.63 -35.20
N GLY A 197 -18.99 16.20 -35.93
CA GLY A 197 -18.42 16.89 -37.10
C GLY A 197 -19.09 16.56 -38.44
N GLN A 198 -20.09 15.68 -38.47
CA GLN A 198 -20.76 15.24 -39.70
C GLN A 198 -22.19 15.80 -39.88
N THR A 199 -22.67 16.70 -39.01
CA THR A 199 -24.02 17.28 -39.10
C THR A 199 -24.02 18.79 -39.33
N VAL A 200 -23.22 19.27 -40.29
CA VAL A 200 -23.41 20.60 -40.88
C VAL A 200 -23.30 20.53 -42.41
N PRO A 201 -24.43 20.33 -43.10
CA PRO A 201 -24.71 20.98 -44.37
C PRO A 201 -25.63 22.20 -44.18
#